data_AF-A0A3D2W378-F1
#
_entry.id   AF-A0A3D2W378-F1
#
_cell.length_a   1.000
_cell.length_b   1.000
_cell.length_c   1.000
_cell.angle_alpha   90.00
_cell.angle_beta   90.00
_cell.angle_gamma   90.00
#
_symmetry.space_group_name_H-M   'P 1'
#
loop_
_entity.id
_entity.type
_entity.pdbx_description
1 polymer ?
#
loop_
_entity_poly.entity_id
_entity_poly.type
_entity_poly.pdbx_seq_one_letter_code
_entity_poly.pdbx_strand_id
1 'polypeptide(L)'
;GRYDRHDRDHDDWDDRRDERRAYRHGYREGRHHDRWDDRRHNGYWHGERWYYGRPAHFRDDYRYDYRAWRRGDRLPRYYRDHYREVDWRYYRLRPPPRGYHYVYNDDRDEYILVGIATGVILGIILAQ
;
A
#
# COMPACT_ATOMS: atom_id res chain seq x y z
N GLY A 1 -74.43 1.80 -4.01
CA GLY A 1 -73.02 1.47 -4.35
C GLY A 1 -72.21 2.74 -4.19
N ARG A 2 -70.97 2.75 -3.67
CA ARG A 2 -69.74 2.11 -4.21
C ARG A 2 -69.66 2.35 -5.73
N TYR A 3 -68.62 2.91 -6.37
CA TYR A 3 -67.14 2.86 -6.30
C TYR A 3 -66.65 4.17 -7.03
N ASP A 4 -65.48 4.78 -6.83
CA ASP A 4 -64.18 4.59 -7.56
C ASP A 4 -63.28 5.80 -7.12
N ARG A 5 -62.10 5.72 -6.45
CA ARG A 5 -60.74 5.26 -6.84
C ARG A 5 -60.33 5.61 -8.27
N HIS A 6 -59.12 6.06 -8.61
CA HIS A 6 -57.91 6.56 -7.94
C HIS A 6 -56.97 6.85 -9.13
N ASP A 7 -56.47 8.06 -9.35
CA ASP A 7 -55.44 8.29 -10.39
C ASP A 7 -54.61 9.52 -10.03
N ARG A 8 -53.39 9.30 -9.51
CA ARG A 8 -52.26 10.26 -9.45
C ARG A 8 -51.14 9.63 -8.62
N ASP A 9 -50.33 8.75 -9.20
CA ASP A 9 -49.12 8.21 -8.53
C ASP A 9 -48.08 7.70 -9.55
N HIS A 10 -47.81 8.45 -10.63
CA HIS A 10 -46.85 8.00 -11.66
C HIS A 10 -45.70 8.97 -11.98
N ASP A 11 -45.55 10.09 -11.26
CA ASP A 11 -44.47 11.05 -11.51
C ASP A 11 -43.35 11.00 -10.45
N ASP A 12 -43.54 10.24 -9.37
CA ASP A 12 -42.62 10.19 -8.20
C ASP A 12 -41.47 9.17 -8.36
N TRP A 13 -41.47 8.37 -9.43
CA TRP A 13 -40.55 7.24 -9.61
C TRP A 13 -39.22 7.60 -10.27
N ASP A 14 -39.16 8.66 -11.09
CA ASP A 14 -37.93 9.04 -11.80
C ASP A 14 -36.97 9.84 -10.90
N ASP A 15 -37.48 10.73 -10.06
CA ASP A 15 -36.64 11.54 -9.14
C ASP A 15 -35.90 10.68 -8.11
N ARG A 16 -36.55 9.62 -7.59
CA ARG A 16 -35.94 8.70 -6.63
C ARG A 16 -34.82 7.88 -7.23
N ARG A 17 -34.81 7.67 -8.55
CA ARG A 17 -33.79 6.89 -9.25
C ARG A 17 -32.51 7.70 -9.44
N ASP A 18 -32.64 8.99 -9.73
CA ASP A 18 -31.52 9.90 -9.86
C ASP A 18 -30.91 10.25 -8.50
N GLU A 19 -31.72 10.40 -7.46
CA GLU A 19 -31.21 10.58 -6.10
C GLU A 19 -30.46 9.33 -5.61
N ARG A 20 -30.96 8.11 -5.89
CA ARG A 20 -30.25 6.86 -5.59
C ARG A 20 -28.94 6.73 -6.36
N ARG A 21 -28.90 7.20 -7.62
CA ARG A 21 -27.68 7.22 -8.43
C ARG A 21 -26.68 8.22 -7.87
N ALA A 22 -27.11 9.42 -7.49
CA ALA A 22 -26.28 10.43 -6.84
C ALA A 22 -25.75 9.93 -5.49
N TYR A 23 -26.58 9.30 -4.65
CA TYR A 23 -26.17 8.68 -3.39
C TYR A 23 -25.15 7.55 -3.61
N ARG A 24 -25.38 6.70 -4.62
CA ARG A 24 -24.45 5.62 -4.98
C ARG A 24 -23.15 6.12 -5.58
N HIS A 25 -23.18 7.27 -6.27
CA HIS A 25 -22.00 7.93 -6.82
C HIS A 25 -21.18 8.63 -5.73
N GLY A 26 -21.84 9.38 -4.84
CA GLY A 26 -21.19 10.07 -3.71
C GLY A 26 -20.52 9.12 -2.72
N TYR A 27 -21.10 7.95 -2.45
CA TYR A 27 -20.45 6.90 -1.65
C TYR A 27 -19.24 6.26 -2.33
N ARG A 28 -19.18 6.29 -3.66
CA ARG A 28 -18.05 5.76 -4.43
C ARG A 28 -16.89 6.75 -4.48
N GLU A 29 -17.21 8.04 -4.53
CA GLU A 29 -16.27 9.16 -4.65
C GLU A 29 -15.63 9.54 -3.29
N GLY A 30 -16.40 9.51 -2.19
CA GLY A 30 -15.87 9.76 -0.83
C GLY A 30 -14.97 8.65 -0.25
N ARG A 31 -14.75 7.56 -0.99
CA ARG A 31 -13.86 6.45 -0.60
C ARG A 31 -12.51 6.45 -1.33
N HIS A 32 -12.15 7.58 -1.94
CA HIS A 32 -10.82 7.84 -2.45
C HIS A 32 -9.82 8.23 -1.35
N HIS A 33 -9.97 7.68 -0.13
CA HIS A 33 -8.86 7.66 0.82
C HIS A 33 -7.74 6.86 0.14
N ASP A 34 -6.59 7.50 -0.04
CA ASP A 34 -5.40 6.97 -0.69
C ASP A 34 -5.20 5.50 -0.34
N ARG A 35 -5.62 4.61 -1.23
CA ARG A 35 -5.45 3.18 -1.02
C ARG A 35 -3.95 2.95 -1.01
N TRP A 36 -3.45 2.43 0.12
CA TRP A 36 -2.08 1.99 0.24
C TRP A 36 -1.69 1.16 -0.99
N ASP A 37 -0.69 1.64 -1.71
CA ASP A 37 -0.08 0.99 -2.86
C ASP A 37 1.35 0.62 -2.45
N ASP A 38 1.61 -0.67 -2.30
CA ASP A 38 2.89 -1.22 -1.85
C ASP A 38 4.07 -0.88 -2.77
N ARG A 39 3.81 -0.54 -4.05
CA ARG A 39 4.84 -0.13 -5.02
C ARG A 39 5.20 1.34 -4.88
N ARG A 40 4.23 2.15 -4.43
CA ARG A 40 4.40 3.60 -4.29
C ARG A 40 4.81 3.98 -2.88
N HIS A 41 4.39 3.23 -1.87
CA HIS A 41 4.59 3.58 -0.47
C HIS A 41 5.28 2.44 0.26
N ASN A 42 6.27 2.79 1.08
CA ASN A 42 6.90 1.84 1.99
C ASN A 42 6.74 2.20 3.47
N GLY A 43 5.98 3.25 3.74
CA GLY A 43 5.58 3.61 5.08
C GLY A 43 4.62 4.78 5.09
N TYR A 44 4.42 5.31 6.28
CA TYR A 44 3.55 6.43 6.52
C TYR A 44 4.06 7.30 7.64
N TRP A 45 3.73 8.58 7.55
CA TRP A 45 3.88 9.53 8.64
C TRP A 45 2.63 9.50 9.51
N HIS A 46 2.83 9.50 10.81
CA HIS A 46 1.80 9.79 11.80
C HIS A 46 2.35 10.89 12.71
N GLY A 47 1.83 12.10 12.54
CA GLY A 47 2.48 13.32 13.00
C GLY A 47 3.88 13.47 12.37
N GLU A 48 4.88 13.76 13.19
CA GLU A 48 6.28 13.93 12.77
C GLU A 48 7.07 12.61 12.75
N ARG A 49 6.41 11.47 12.97
CA ARG A 49 7.08 10.17 13.08
C ARG A 49 6.80 9.28 11.88
N TRP A 50 7.87 8.73 11.32
CA TRP A 50 7.83 7.78 10.22
C TRP A 50 7.70 6.33 10.71
N TYR A 51 6.85 5.56 10.04
CA TYR A 51 6.65 4.14 10.28
C TYR A 51 6.75 3.37 8.96
N TYR A 52 7.58 2.33 8.91
CA TYR A 52 7.68 1.46 7.74
C TYR A 52 6.57 0.41 7.71
N GLY A 53 6.14 0.05 6.50
CA GLY A 53 5.11 -0.94 6.24
C GLY A 53 3.70 -0.37 6.25
N ARG A 54 2.77 -1.22 5.83
CA ARG A 54 1.35 -0.88 5.75
C ARG A 54 0.78 -0.65 7.15
N PRO A 55 0.01 0.43 7.38
CA PRO A 55 -0.64 0.64 8.67
C PRO A 55 -1.62 -0.49 8.98
N ALA A 56 -1.78 -0.82 10.27
CA ALA A 56 -2.76 -1.80 10.73
C ALA A 56 -4.22 -1.33 10.52
N HIS A 57 -4.44 -0.02 10.54
CA HIS A 57 -5.73 0.62 10.32
C HIS A 57 -5.51 1.93 9.55
N PHE A 58 -6.36 2.20 8.56
CA PHE A 58 -6.33 3.44 7.80
C PHE A 58 -6.91 4.56 8.63
N ARG A 59 -6.24 5.71 8.65
CA ARG A 59 -6.70 6.93 9.32
C ARG A 59 -6.41 8.14 8.45
N ASP A 60 -7.13 9.21 8.70
CA ASP A 60 -7.08 10.44 7.91
C ASP A 60 -5.84 11.28 8.20
N ASP A 61 -5.23 11.09 9.37
CA ASP A 61 -3.99 11.74 9.78
C ASP A 61 -2.72 11.00 9.29
N TYR A 62 -2.89 9.85 8.63
CA TYR A 62 -1.77 9.13 8.04
C TYR A 62 -1.43 9.68 6.67
N ARG A 63 -0.17 10.08 6.49
CA ARG A 63 0.34 10.44 5.17
C ARG A 63 1.23 9.33 4.65
N TYR A 64 0.71 8.57 3.68
CA TYR A 64 1.48 7.53 2.98
C TYR A 64 2.57 8.18 2.13
N ASP A 65 3.77 7.59 2.16
CA ASP A 65 4.91 8.12 1.41
C ASP A 65 5.91 6.99 1.11
N TYR A 66 6.98 7.32 0.39
CA TYR A 66 8.13 6.46 0.21
C TYR A 66 9.37 7.08 0.84
N ARG A 67 10.06 6.29 1.64
CA ARG A 67 11.39 6.62 2.15
C ARG A 67 12.38 5.57 1.70
N ALA A 68 13.38 5.98 0.92
CA ALA A 68 14.46 5.10 0.50
C ALA A 68 15.08 4.37 1.70
N TRP A 69 15.30 3.07 1.54
CA TRP A 69 15.98 2.25 2.54
C TRP A 69 17.39 2.80 2.78
N ARG A 70 17.88 2.65 4.01
CA ARG A 70 19.23 3.05 4.40
C ARG A 70 19.87 1.98 5.26
N ARG A 71 21.20 1.99 5.32
CA ARG A 71 21.95 1.17 6.26
C ARG A 71 21.50 1.49 7.70
N GLY A 72 21.24 0.45 8.48
CA GLY A 72 20.73 0.54 9.84
C GLY A 72 19.20 0.51 9.94
N ASP A 73 18.48 0.79 8.85
CA ASP A 73 17.03 0.58 8.82
C ASP A 73 16.71 -0.90 8.98
N ARG A 74 15.47 -1.17 9.40
CA ARG A 74 14.95 -2.51 9.53
C ARG A 74 13.93 -2.76 8.45
N LEU A 75 14.22 -3.70 7.55
CA LEU A 75 13.30 -4.20 6.55
C LEU A 75 12.22 -5.05 7.25
N PRO A 76 10.95 -4.59 7.29
CA PRO A 76 9.85 -5.35 7.87
C PRO A 76 9.71 -6.73 7.21
N ARG A 77 9.19 -7.71 7.95
CA ARG A 77 9.00 -9.09 7.45
C ARG A 77 8.21 -9.13 6.13
N TYR A 78 7.18 -8.31 6.01
CA TYR A 78 6.39 -8.20 4.78
C TYR A 78 7.25 -7.93 3.54
N TYR A 79 8.18 -6.98 3.60
CA TYR A 79 9.07 -6.69 2.47
C TYR A 79 10.12 -7.77 2.23
N ARG A 80 10.57 -8.47 3.28
CA ARG A 80 11.47 -9.63 3.12
C ARG A 80 10.79 -10.78 2.38
N ASP A 81 9.49 -10.97 2.61
CA ASP A 81 8.70 -12.00 1.94
C ASP A 81 8.33 -11.57 0.50
N HIS A 82 8.20 -10.27 0.25
CA HIS A 82 7.84 -9.71 -1.06
C HIS A 82 9.04 -9.56 -2.01
N TYR A 83 10.19 -9.13 -1.48
CA TYR A 83 11.41 -8.99 -2.26
C TYR A 83 12.05 -10.35 -2.48
N ARG A 84 12.37 -10.65 -3.74
CA ARG A 84 12.96 -11.95 -4.09
C ARG A 84 14.37 -12.07 -3.49
N GLU A 85 14.67 -13.23 -2.92
CA GLU A 85 16.04 -13.57 -2.53
C GLU A 85 16.94 -13.67 -3.77
N VAL A 86 18.19 -13.23 -3.62
CA VAL A 86 19.14 -13.08 -4.72
C VAL A 86 20.36 -13.95 -4.46
N ASP A 87 20.68 -14.82 -5.41
CA ASP A 87 21.97 -15.52 -5.41
C ASP A 87 23.10 -14.54 -5.79
N TRP A 88 23.87 -14.14 -4.78
CA TRP A 88 24.99 -13.23 -4.94
C TRP A 88 26.04 -13.71 -5.95
N ARG A 89 26.20 -15.03 -6.14
CA ARG A 89 27.19 -15.59 -7.08
C ARG A 89 26.78 -15.31 -8.53
N TYR A 90 25.50 -15.49 -8.82
CA TYR A 90 24.94 -15.26 -10.15
C TYR A 90 25.02 -13.78 -10.54
N TYR A 91 24.67 -12.88 -9.61
CA TYR A 91 24.68 -11.43 -9.83
C TYR A 91 26.04 -10.78 -9.55
N ARG A 92 27.11 -11.57 -9.35
CA ARG A 92 28.49 -11.11 -9.09
C ARG A 92 28.59 -10.10 -7.93
N LEU A 93 27.70 -10.20 -6.96
CA LEU A 93 27.73 -9.40 -5.73
C LEU A 93 28.81 -9.95 -4.80
N ARG A 94 29.22 -9.14 -3.82
CA ARG A 94 30.12 -9.62 -2.77
C ARG A 94 29.42 -10.69 -1.94
N PRO A 95 30.14 -11.71 -1.43
CA PRO A 95 29.54 -12.70 -0.54
C PRO A 95 28.89 -12.02 0.67
N PRO A 96 27.63 -12.33 1.02
CA PRO A 96 26.98 -11.77 2.19
C PRO A 96 27.68 -12.29 3.47
N PRO A 97 27.85 -11.43 4.50
CA PRO A 97 28.31 -11.89 5.82
C PRO A 97 27.38 -12.95 6.41
N ARG A 98 27.89 -13.74 7.36
CA ARG A 98 27.09 -14.76 8.04
C ARG A 98 25.83 -14.15 8.65
N GLY A 99 24.68 -14.78 8.40
CA GLY A 99 23.38 -14.32 8.89
C GLY A 99 22.73 -13.22 8.05
N TYR A 100 23.30 -12.88 6.89
CA TYR A 100 22.74 -11.94 5.92
C TYR A 100 22.49 -12.62 4.57
N HIS A 101 21.55 -12.07 3.80
CA HIS A 101 21.34 -12.41 2.40
C HIS A 101 21.04 -11.14 1.58
N TYR A 102 21.06 -11.27 0.26
CA TYR A 102 20.59 -10.22 -0.63
C TYR A 102 19.12 -10.46 -0.99
N VAL A 103 18.32 -9.39 -0.94
CA VAL A 103 17.00 -9.34 -1.56
C VAL A 103 16.99 -8.28 -2.65
N TYR A 104 16.13 -8.43 -3.65
CA TYR A 104 15.99 -7.46 -4.73
C TYR A 104 14.66 -6.72 -4.66
N ASN A 105 14.76 -5.39 -4.61
CA ASN A 105 13.66 -4.46 -4.66
C ASN A 105 13.38 -4.08 -6.13
N ASP A 106 12.36 -4.69 -6.71
CA ASP A 106 11.95 -4.50 -8.11
C ASP A 106 11.47 -3.06 -8.38
N ASP A 107 10.82 -2.42 -7.40
CA ASP A 107 10.26 -1.07 -7.55
C ASP A 107 11.31 0.03 -7.65
N ARG A 108 12.56 -0.25 -7.26
CA ARG A 108 13.66 0.72 -7.25
C ARG A 108 14.93 0.23 -7.95
N ASP A 109 14.92 -1.02 -8.41
CA ASP A 109 16.07 -1.66 -9.05
C ASP A 109 17.30 -1.68 -8.12
N GLU A 110 17.13 -2.22 -6.91
CA GLU A 110 18.17 -2.22 -5.86
C GLU A 110 18.35 -3.61 -5.24
N TYR A 111 19.60 -3.98 -4.95
CA TYR A 111 19.95 -5.10 -4.07
C TYR A 111 20.15 -4.61 -2.64
N ILE A 112 19.43 -5.23 -1.70
CA ILE A 112 19.47 -4.89 -0.28
C ILE A 112 20.10 -6.05 0.49
N LEU A 113 21.21 -5.79 1.19
CA LEU A 113 21.86 -6.76 2.08
C LEU A 113 21.19 -6.70 3.45
N VAL A 114 20.43 -7.75 3.80
CA VAL A 114 19.56 -7.77 4.97
C VAL A 114 19.81 -8.97 5.87
N GLY A 115 19.73 -8.75 7.19
CA GLY A 115 19.89 -9.81 8.18
C GLY A 115 18.69 -10.76 8.19
N ILE A 116 18.95 -12.07 8.13
CA ILE A 116 17.93 -13.13 8.01
C ILE A 116 16.95 -13.08 9.19
N ALA A 117 17.47 -13.01 10.42
CA ALA A 117 16.62 -12.99 11.62
C ALA A 117 16.02 -11.61 11.89
N THR A 118 16.84 -10.56 11.78
CA THR A 118 16.50 -9.23 12.30
C THR A 118 15.82 -8.34 11.27
N GLY A 119 16.11 -8.51 9.98
CA GLY A 119 15.73 -7.56 8.94
C GLY A 119 16.60 -6.30 8.90
N VAL A 120 17.69 -6.22 9.68
CA VAL A 120 18.56 -5.04 9.67
C VAL A 120 19.32 -4.95 8.34
N ILE A 121 19.29 -3.78 7.72
CA ILE A 121 19.95 -3.49 6.45
C ILE A 121 21.41 -3.12 6.70
N LEU A 122 22.33 -3.87 6.10
CA LEU A 122 23.78 -3.61 6.19
C LEU A 122 24.32 -2.81 5.00
N GLY A 123 23.66 -2.88 3.85
CA GLY A 123 24.07 -2.17 2.65
C GLY A 123 23.03 -2.24 1.54
N ILE A 124 23.12 -1.30 0.60
CA ILE A 124 22.25 -1.18 -0.57
C ILE A 124 23.16 -0.95 -1.77
N ILE A 125 22.86 -1.63 -2.87
CA ILE A 125 23.60 -1.57 -4.13
C ILE A 125 22.57 -1.32 -5.23
N LEU A 126 22.76 -0.27 -6.04
CA LEU A 126 21.94 -0.06 -7.23
C LEU A 126 22.21 -1.19 -8.22
N ALA A 127 21.15 -1.76 -8.79
CA ALA A 127 21.29 -2.67 -9.91
C ALA A 127 21.71 -1.89 -11.17
N GLN A 128 22.32 -2.60 -12.12
CA GLN A 128 22.91 -2.04 -13.33
C GLN A 128 22.18 -2.52 -14.58
#